data_AF-A0A800NBA4-F1
#
_entry.id   AF-A0A800NBA4-F1
#
_cell.length_a   1.000
_cell.length_b   1.000
_cell.length_c   1.000
_cell.angle_alpha   90.00
_cell.angle_beta   90.00
_cell.angle_gamma   90.00
#
_symmetry.space_group_name_H-M   'P 1'
#
loop_
_entity.id
_entity.type
_entity.pdbx_description
1 polymer ?
#
loop_
_entity_poly.entity_id
_entity_poly.type
_entity_poly.pdbx_seq_one_letter_code
_entity_poly.pdbx_strand_id
1 'polypeptide(L)' 'MGILSGNPTDEPMHYGEVFGMWTHLFTNNGLIAGYQSFINHTGDQDLKKLIEEAIQGLKNENLLNFWSYLKFSLTY' A
#
# COMPACT_ATOMS: atom_id res chain seq x y z
N MET A 1 2.32 18.61 28.35
CA MET A 1 3.07 18.23 27.14
C MET A 1 2.84 16.75 26.90
N GLY A 2 1.67 16.39 26.39
CA GLY A 2 1.28 15.01 26.13
C GLY A 2 1.25 14.75 24.63
N ILE A 3 1.58 13.53 24.22
CA ILE A 3 1.63 13.01 22.85
C ILE A 3 0.26 13.06 22.10
N LEU A 4 -0.74 13.78 22.64
CA LEU A 4 -2.13 13.80 22.18
C LEU A 4 -2.73 15.22 22.19
N SER A 5 -1.93 16.29 22.33
CA SER A 5 -2.45 17.67 22.36
C SER A 5 -2.39 18.40 21.01
N GLY A 6 -1.79 17.81 19.97
CA GLY A 6 -1.71 18.33 18.60
C GLY A 6 -2.63 17.59 17.63
N ASN A 7 -2.87 18.15 16.44
CA ASN A 7 -3.48 17.42 15.33
C ASN A 7 -2.45 16.41 14.79
N PRO A 8 -2.68 15.08 14.89
CA PRO A 8 -1.68 14.07 14.51
C PRO A 8 -1.26 14.14 13.03
N THR A 9 -2.08 14.75 12.19
CA THR A 9 -1.78 14.90 10.76
C THR A 9 -0.82 16.04 10.45
N ASP A 10 -0.52 16.91 11.42
CA ASP A 10 0.44 18.00 11.30
C ASP A 10 1.81 17.62 11.91
N GLU A 11 1.91 16.43 12.49
CA GLU A 11 3.15 15.87 13.05
C GLU A 11 3.84 14.96 12.02
N PRO A 12 5.19 14.96 11.97
CA PRO A 12 5.92 14.07 11.07
C PRO A 12 5.78 12.62 11.52
N MET A 13 5.67 11.70 10.56
CA MET A 13 5.58 10.26 10.86
C MET A 13 6.82 9.76 11.60
N HIS A 14 6.60 8.89 12.57
CA HIS A 14 7.67 8.19 13.27
C HIS A 14 8.28 7.07 12.41
N TYR A 15 9.53 6.69 12.70
CA TYR A 15 10.25 5.66 11.94
C TYR A 15 9.48 4.34 11.81
N GLY A 16 8.76 3.92 12.85
CA GLY A 16 7.94 2.70 12.80
C GLY A 16 6.78 2.81 11.81
N GLU A 17 6.16 3.98 11.70
CA GLU A 17 5.06 4.25 10.77
C GLU A 17 5.58 4.34 9.33
N VAL A 18 6.72 5.02 9.13
CA VAL A 18 7.42 5.07 7.84
C VAL A 18 7.80 3.66 7.37
N PHE A 19 8.42 2.86 8.25
CA PHE A 19 8.84 1.50 7.94
C PHE A 19 7.65 0.57 7.67
N GLY A 20 6.58 0.69 8.46
CA GLY A 20 5.34 -0.07 8.25
C GLY A 20 4.71 0.23 6.90
N MET A 21 4.59 1.51 6.54
CA MET A 21 4.06 1.94 5.24
C MET A 21 4.95 1.49 4.08
N TRP A 22 6.28 1.59 4.22
CA TRP A 22 7.23 1.08 3.23
C TRP A 22 7.04 -0.41 2.98
N THR A 23 7.00 -1.19 4.07
CA THR A 23 6.88 -2.65 4.03
C THR A 23 5.54 -3.07 3.43
N HIS A 24 4.48 -2.32 3.72
CA HIS A 24 3.16 -2.54 3.12
C HIS A 24 3.20 -2.34 1.59
N LEU A 25 3.73 -1.20 1.10
CA LEU A 25 3.89 -0.96 -0.34
C LEU A 25 4.76 -2.03 -1.02
N PHE A 26 5.88 -2.40 -0.38
CA PHE A 26 6.77 -3.45 -0.87
C PHE A 26 6.04 -4.79 -1.00
N THR A 27 5.28 -5.18 0.02
CA THR A 27 4.49 -6.43 0.02
C THR A 27 3.43 -6.41 -1.08
N ASN A 28 2.66 -5.33 -1.20
CA ASN A 28 1.64 -5.19 -2.23
C ASN A 28 2.24 -5.30 -3.65
N ASN A 29 3.40 -4.69 -3.90
CA ASN A 29 4.09 -4.82 -5.19
C ASN A 29 4.52 -6.28 -5.47
N GLY A 30 5.02 -6.99 -4.46
CA GLY A 30 5.33 -8.41 -4.56
C GLY A 30 4.11 -9.26 -4.90
N LEU A 31 2.97 -9.01 -4.22
CA LEU A 31 1.71 -9.70 -4.48
C LEU A 31 1.18 -9.41 -5.90
N ILE A 32 1.21 -8.15 -6.34
CA ILE A 32 0.81 -7.77 -7.70
C ILE A 32 1.60 -8.55 -8.75
N ALA A 33 2.93 -8.63 -8.59
CA ALA A 33 3.78 -9.41 -9.51
C ALA A 33 3.46 -10.92 -9.47
N GLY A 34 3.26 -11.48 -8.28
CA GLY A 34 2.86 -12.88 -8.11
C GLY A 34 1.50 -13.19 -8.74
N TYR A 35 0.52 -12.32 -8.54
CA TYR A 35 -0.84 -12.50 -9.07
C TYR A 35 -0.90 -12.36 -10.59
N GLN A 36 -0.07 -11.49 -11.18
CA GLN A 36 0.12 -11.44 -12.64
C GLN A 36 0.64 -12.78 -13.18
N SER A 37 1.55 -13.44 -12.45
CA SER A 37 1.97 -14.80 -12.80
C SER A 37 0.78 -15.78 -12.70
N PHE A 38 -0.03 -15.72 -11.65
CA PHE A 38 -1.20 -16.60 -11.49
C PHE A 38 -2.26 -16.43 -12.59
N ILE A 39 -2.51 -15.20 -13.08
CA ILE A 39 -3.41 -14.98 -14.22
C ILE A 39 -2.97 -15.77 -15.46
N ASN A 40 -1.67 -15.86 -15.71
CA ASN A 40 -1.13 -16.56 -16.87
C ASN A 40 -1.18 -18.10 -16.73
N HIS A 41 -1.34 -18.60 -15.51
CA HIS A 41 -1.33 -20.04 -15.21
C HIS A 41 -2.70 -20.58 -14.80
N THR A 42 -3.71 -19.72 -14.69
CA THR A 42 -5.06 -20.11 -14.29
C THR A 42 -5.92 -20.37 -15.53
N GLY A 43 -6.49 -21.57 -15.63
CA GLY A 43 -7.47 -21.91 -16.68
C GLY A 43 -8.92 -21.53 -16.34
N ASP A 44 -9.24 -21.43 -15.04
CA ASP A 44 -10.57 -21.07 -14.55
C ASP A 44 -10.84 -19.56 -14.71
N GLN A 45 -11.92 -19.22 -15.43
CA GLN A 45 -12.23 -17.85 -15.78
C GLN A 45 -12.77 -17.03 -14.60
N ASP A 46 -13.42 -17.66 -13.63
CA ASP A 46 -13.94 -16.95 -12.47
C ASP A 46 -12.83 -16.71 -11.45
N LEU A 47 -11.92 -17.66 -11.27
CA LEU A 47 -10.69 -17.46 -10.51
C LEU A 47 -9.83 -16.36 -11.12
N LYS A 48 -9.71 -16.31 -12.46
CA LYS A 48 -8.98 -15.23 -13.14
C LYS A 48 -9.57 -13.85 -12.80
N LYS A 49 -10.90 -13.68 -12.82
CA LYS A 49 -11.56 -12.42 -12.43
C LYS A 49 -11.25 -12.04 -10.99
N LEU A 50 -11.31 -13.01 -10.06
CA LEU A 50 -10.98 -12.76 -8.65
C LEU A 50 -9.52 -12.30 -8.47
N ILE A 51 -8.59 -12.87 -9.22
CA ILE A 51 -7.18 -12.45 -9.18
C ILE A 51 -7.02 -11.03 -9.77
N GLU A 52 -7.73 -10.72 -10.87
CA GLU A 52 -7.74 -9.38 -11.47
C GLU A 52 -8.31 -8.33 -10.50
N GLU A 53 -9.41 -8.64 -9.81
CA GLU A 53 -9.99 -7.80 -8.76
C GLU A 53 -9.02 -7.59 -7.59
N ALA A 54 -8.32 -8.64 -7.15
CA ALA A 54 -7.33 -8.54 -6.09
C ALA A 54 -6.15 -7.64 -6.49
N ILE A 55 -5.65 -7.75 -7.72
CA ILE A 55 -4.62 -6.84 -8.25
C ILE A 55 -5.12 -5.40 -8.25
N GLN A 56 -6.37 -5.16 -8.65
CA GLN A 56 -6.94 -3.82 -8.67
C GLN A 56 -7.05 -3.24 -7.25
N GLY A 57 -7.46 -4.05 -6.27
CA GLY A 57 -7.49 -3.67 -4.86
C GLY A 57 -6.11 -3.22 -4.37
N LEU A 58 -5.08 -4.04 -4.57
CA LEU A 58 -3.70 -3.74 -4.16
C LEU A 58 -3.15 -2.47 -4.82
N LYS A 59 -3.46 -2.23 -6.09
CA LYS A 59 -3.07 -0.99 -6.80
C LYS A 59 -3.77 0.24 -6.23
N ASN A 60 -5.06 0.15 -5.92
CA ASN A 60 -5.82 1.24 -5.33
C ASN A 60 -5.26 1.60 -3.94
N GLU A 61 -4.96 0.61 -3.11
CA GLU A 61 -4.32 0.81 -1.81
C GLU A 61 -2.93 1.47 -1.94
N ASN A 62 -2.12 1.04 -2.92
CA ASN A 62 -0.81 1.64 -3.15
C ASN A 62 -0.90 3.13 -3.51
N LEU A 63 -1.89 3.52 -4.33
CA LEU A 63 -2.12 4.92 -4.66
C LEU A 63 -2.47 5.75 -3.42
N LEU A 64 -3.32 5.23 -2.53
CA LEU A 64 -3.66 5.91 -1.27
C LEU A 64 -2.42 6.08 -0.36
N ASN A 65 -1.63 5.01 -0.22
CA ASN A 65 -0.41 5.02 0.60
C ASN A 65 0.69 5.94 0.02
N PHE A 66 0.75 6.11 -1.30
CA PHE A 66 1.70 7.01 -1.94
C PHE A 66 1.48 8.48 -1.54
N TRP A 67 0.22 8.91 -1.39
CA TRP A 67 -0.09 10.27 -0.93
C TRP A 67 0.39 10.55 0.50
N SER A 68 0.26 9.55 1.38
CA SER A 68 0.82 9.61 2.74
C SER A 68 2.35 9.74 2.70
N TYR A 69 3.01 9.03 1.77
CA TYR A 69 4.45 9.15 1.51
C TYR A 69 4.87 10.54 1.03
N LEU A 70 4.12 11.13 0.09
CA LEU A 70 4.42 12.47 -0.42
C LEU A 70 4.32 13.51 0.69
N LYS A 71 3.30 13.41 1.56
CA LYS A 71 3.14 14.31 2.70
C LYS A 71 4.38 14.27 3.61
N PHE A 72 4.91 13.09 3.91
CA PHE A 72 6.17 12.94 4.65
C PHE A 72 7.35 13.63 3.95
N SER A 73 7.55 13.38 2.66
CA SER A 73 8.69 13.93 1.91
C SER A 73 8.69 15.45 1.75
N LEU A 74 7.51 16.09 1.85
CA LEU A 74 7.32 17.53 1.72
C LEU A 74 7.36 18.27 3.06
N THR A 75 7.45 17.56 4.19
CA THR A 75 7.48 18.17 5.54
C THR A 75 8.92 18.29 6.09
N TYR A 76 9.94 18.07 5.25
CA TYR A 76 11.36 18.26 5.57
C TYR A 76 12.05 19.13 4.52
#